data_AF-A0A3D4ZVZ6-F1
#
_entry.id   AF-A0A3D4ZVZ6-F1
#
_cell.length_a   1.000
_cell.length_b   1.000
_cell.length_c   1.000
_cell.angle_alpha   90.00
_cell.angle_beta   90.00
_cell.angle_gamma   90.00
#
_symmetry.space_group_name_H-M   'P 1'
#
loop_
_entity.id
_entity.type
_entity.pdbx_description
1 polymer ?
#
loop_
_entity_poly.entity_id
_entity_poly.type
_entity_poly.pdbx_seq_one_letter_code
_entity_poly.pdbx_strand_id
1 'polypeptide(L)'
;MIAWALVVYLSGPYRAAIARRSAAEKRRVIEGLPPRLRPLAEQINASMRDIKKLIGEADDSARVVLAGLEVEIEQLEWTAQRMLNSARALHEYLSATSAEAAQARAAGIRARIAATQDEFARRQLQEALAEVETEISTRAELEVLMQRVEASVRNMQSSLSNVHSHVVKMTSGDIVAEADLYRPSFEHLEQVRGSVAALREVIDTTISEA
;
A
#
# COMPACT_ATOMS: atom_id res chain seq x y z
N MET A 1 -40.44 21.71 15.85
CA MET A 1 -40.28 20.35 15.28
C MET A 1 -39.45 20.28 13.98
N ILE A 2 -38.84 21.38 13.50
CA ILE A 2 -38.06 21.37 12.24
C ILE A 2 -36.58 20.98 12.46
N ALA A 3 -36.05 21.13 13.67
CA ALA A 3 -34.65 20.81 14.00
C ALA A 3 -34.33 19.29 14.00
N TRP A 4 -35.30 18.42 14.28
CA TRP A 4 -35.09 16.97 14.33
C TRP A 4 -35.01 16.32 12.95
N ALA A 5 -35.68 16.88 11.94
CA ALA A 5 -35.65 16.35 10.56
C ALA A 5 -34.30 16.60 9.86
N LEU A 6 -33.62 17.70 10.17
CA LEU A 6 -32.29 18.02 9.62
C LEU A 6 -31.19 17.10 10.17
N VAL A 7 -31.27 16.69 11.44
CA VAL A 7 -30.28 15.78 12.05
C VAL A 7 -30.41 14.36 11.51
N VAL A 8 -31.63 13.89 11.21
CA VAL A 8 -31.87 12.55 10.61
C VAL A 8 -31.52 12.53 9.12
N TYR A 9 -31.79 13.62 8.39
CA TYR A 9 -31.46 13.71 6.96
C TYR A 9 -29.96 13.95 6.69
N LEU A 10 -29.20 14.54 7.63
CA LEU A 10 -27.74 14.59 7.54
C LEU A 10 -27.02 13.34 8.07
N SER A 11 -27.67 12.50 8.89
CA SER A 11 -27.04 11.31 9.47
C SER A 11 -27.21 10.03 8.63
N GLY A 12 -28.32 9.87 7.89
CA GLY A 12 -28.58 8.67 7.09
C GLY A 12 -27.98 8.68 5.67
N PRO A 13 -28.47 9.53 4.75
CA PRO A 13 -28.09 9.48 3.34
C PRO A 13 -26.68 10.01 3.07
N TYR A 14 -26.18 10.98 3.85
CA TYR A 14 -24.82 11.50 3.69
C TYR A 14 -23.75 10.48 4.11
N ARG A 15 -23.96 9.79 5.25
CA ARG A 15 -23.09 8.68 5.68
C ARG A 15 -23.12 7.51 4.67
N ALA A 16 -24.30 7.17 4.15
CA ALA A 16 -24.43 6.15 3.12
C ALA A 16 -23.73 6.56 1.80
N ALA A 17 -23.79 7.83 1.40
CA ALA A 17 -23.09 8.35 0.23
C ALA A 17 -21.57 8.34 0.39
N ILE A 18 -21.06 8.72 1.58
CA ILE A 18 -19.63 8.63 1.90
C ILE A 18 -19.16 7.18 1.88
N ALA A 19 -19.89 6.27 2.52
CA ALA A 19 -19.57 4.84 2.54
C ALA A 19 -19.56 4.22 1.13
N ARG A 20 -20.47 4.64 0.24
CA ARG A 20 -20.47 4.20 -1.16
C ARG A 20 -19.27 4.74 -1.93
N ARG A 21 -18.89 6.00 -1.72
CA ARG A 21 -17.72 6.61 -2.36
C ARG A 21 -16.43 5.93 -1.90
N SER A 22 -16.27 5.70 -0.60
CA SER A 22 -15.09 5.01 -0.07
C SER A 22 -15.01 3.55 -0.55
N ALA A 23 -16.14 2.84 -0.62
CA ALA A 23 -16.17 1.49 -1.18
C ALA A 23 -15.83 1.46 -2.67
N ALA A 24 -16.32 2.43 -3.46
CA ALA A 24 -16.01 2.55 -4.87
C ALA A 24 -14.52 2.89 -5.09
N GLU A 25 -13.94 3.75 -4.26
CA GLU A 25 -12.53 4.09 -4.29
C GLU A 25 -11.65 2.88 -3.94
N LYS A 26 -11.99 2.15 -2.87
CA LYS A 26 -11.30 0.90 -2.51
C LYS A 26 -11.33 -0.12 -3.67
N ARG A 27 -12.47 -0.26 -4.36
CA ARG A 27 -12.59 -1.14 -5.54
C ARG A 27 -11.70 -0.70 -6.68
N ARG A 28 -11.71 0.59 -7.04
CA ARG A 28 -10.83 1.14 -8.09
C ARG A 28 -9.35 0.88 -7.78
N VAL A 29 -8.96 1.02 -6.53
CA VAL A 29 -7.59 0.74 -6.10
C VAL A 29 -7.26 -0.72 -6.35
N ILE A 30 -8.10 -1.64 -5.87
CA ILE A 30 -7.88 -3.09 -6.04
C ILE A 30 -7.88 -3.49 -7.52
N GLU A 31 -8.78 -2.95 -8.34
CA GLU A 31 -8.83 -3.22 -9.78
C GLU A 31 -7.56 -2.76 -10.50
N GLY A 32 -7.00 -1.62 -10.11
CA GLY A 32 -5.76 -1.09 -10.66
C GLY A 32 -4.48 -1.74 -10.12
N LEU A 33 -4.56 -2.58 -9.09
CA LEU A 33 -3.38 -3.28 -8.57
C LEU A 33 -2.88 -4.33 -9.56
N PRO A 34 -1.56 -4.64 -9.52
CA PRO A 34 -1.01 -5.83 -10.15
C PRO A 34 -1.85 -7.08 -9.78
N PRO A 35 -2.10 -8.00 -10.72
CA PRO A 35 -2.94 -9.18 -10.46
C PRO A 35 -2.54 -10.01 -9.23
N ARG A 36 -1.24 -10.05 -8.93
CA ARG A 36 -0.68 -10.76 -7.76
C ARG A 36 -1.01 -10.09 -6.42
N LEU A 37 -1.22 -8.77 -6.41
CA LEU A 37 -1.51 -8.00 -5.19
C LEU A 37 -2.99 -7.93 -4.85
N ARG A 38 -3.89 -8.10 -5.84
CA ARG A 38 -5.35 -8.05 -5.62
C ARG A 38 -5.84 -8.99 -4.52
N PRO A 39 -5.55 -10.31 -4.55
CA PRO A 39 -6.04 -11.22 -3.51
C PRO A 39 -5.46 -10.90 -2.13
N LEU A 40 -4.21 -10.41 -2.07
CA LEU A 40 -3.57 -10.02 -0.82
C LEU A 40 -4.24 -8.77 -0.22
N ALA A 41 -4.55 -7.77 -1.04
CA ALA A 41 -5.26 -6.57 -0.61
C ALA A 41 -6.67 -6.89 -0.08
N GLU A 42 -7.38 -7.81 -0.72
CA GLU A 42 -8.69 -8.29 -0.26
C GLU A 42 -8.58 -9.02 1.09
N GLN A 43 -7.59 -9.90 1.25
CA GLN A 43 -7.35 -10.63 2.50
C GLN A 43 -6.96 -9.71 3.67
N ILE A 44 -6.14 -8.69 3.42
CA ILE A 44 -5.79 -7.68 4.44
C ILE A 44 -7.05 -6.95 4.91
N ASN A 45 -7.86 -6.46 3.95
CA ASN A 45 -9.10 -5.75 4.25
C ASN A 45 -10.13 -6.63 4.99
N ALA A 46 -10.20 -7.93 4.64
CA ALA A 46 -11.04 -8.89 5.34
C ALA A 46 -10.54 -9.11 6.78
N SER A 47 -9.25 -9.40 6.95
CA SER A 47 -8.63 -9.66 8.26
C SER A 47 -8.78 -8.49 9.22
N MET A 48 -8.54 -7.25 8.77
CA MET A 48 -8.75 -6.06 9.58
C MET A 48 -10.20 -5.90 10.03
N ARG A 49 -11.16 -6.19 9.13
CA ARG A 49 -12.59 -6.11 9.44
C ARG A 49 -13.00 -7.18 10.45
N ASP A 50 -12.51 -8.40 10.27
CA ASP A 50 -12.81 -9.53 11.16
C ASP A 50 -12.21 -9.29 12.55
N ILE A 51 -10.98 -8.77 12.63
CA ILE A 51 -10.36 -8.35 13.90
C ILE A 51 -11.21 -7.29 14.60
N LYS A 52 -11.58 -6.20 13.90
CA LYS A 52 -12.43 -5.14 14.48
C LYS A 52 -13.77 -5.69 14.97
N LYS A 53 -14.38 -6.59 14.21
CA LYS A 53 -15.63 -7.24 14.59
C LYS A 53 -15.46 -8.06 15.88
N LEU A 54 -14.43 -8.89 15.96
CA LEU A 54 -14.15 -9.70 17.13
C LEU A 54 -13.88 -8.83 18.38
N ILE A 55 -13.14 -7.73 18.24
CA ILE A 55 -12.92 -6.78 19.34
C ILE A 55 -14.27 -6.19 19.82
N GLY A 56 -15.17 -5.82 18.90
CA GLY A 56 -16.49 -5.29 19.23
C GLY A 56 -17.44 -6.30 19.89
N GLU A 57 -17.27 -7.59 19.60
CA GLU A 57 -18.02 -8.71 20.18
C GLU A 57 -17.40 -9.23 21.49
N ALA A 58 -16.19 -8.80 21.83
CA ALA A 58 -15.50 -9.17 23.05
C ALA A 58 -16.24 -8.68 24.31
N ASP A 59 -16.15 -9.44 25.40
CA ASP A 59 -16.62 -9.05 26.72
C ASP A 59 -15.81 -7.86 27.27
N ASP A 60 -16.33 -7.20 28.30
CA ASP A 60 -15.74 -5.98 28.84
C ASP A 60 -14.30 -6.17 29.33
N SER A 61 -13.94 -7.37 29.82
CA SER A 61 -12.60 -7.64 30.33
C SER A 61 -11.57 -7.77 29.19
N ALA A 62 -11.90 -8.50 28.12
CA ALA A 62 -11.05 -8.58 26.93
C ALA A 62 -10.98 -7.25 26.18
N ARG A 63 -12.09 -6.49 26.15
CA ARG A 63 -12.16 -5.19 25.43
C ARG A 63 -11.18 -4.17 25.99
N VAL A 64 -10.97 -4.13 27.30
CA VAL A 64 -9.98 -3.23 27.93
C VAL A 64 -8.56 -3.54 27.45
N VAL A 65 -8.20 -4.82 27.32
CA VAL A 65 -6.87 -5.23 26.84
C VAL A 65 -6.73 -4.98 25.34
N LEU A 66 -7.81 -5.15 24.57
CA LEU A 66 -7.84 -4.99 23.11
C LEU A 66 -7.99 -3.54 22.63
N ALA A 67 -8.30 -2.59 23.52
CA ALA A 67 -8.54 -1.20 23.14
C ALA A 67 -7.35 -0.56 22.39
N GLY A 68 -6.12 -0.90 22.78
CA GLY A 68 -4.91 -0.45 22.08
C GLY A 68 -4.78 -1.03 20.66
N LEU A 69 -5.22 -2.28 20.47
CA LEU A 69 -5.16 -2.96 19.19
C LEU A 69 -6.13 -2.35 18.17
N GLU A 70 -7.32 -1.92 18.59
CA GLU A 70 -8.28 -1.29 17.68
C GLU A 70 -7.67 -0.06 16.99
N VAL A 71 -6.99 0.79 17.75
CA VAL A 71 -6.28 1.97 17.24
C VAL A 71 -5.16 1.58 16.27
N GLU A 72 -4.37 0.55 16.60
CA GLU A 72 -3.30 0.08 15.71
C GLU A 72 -3.85 -0.47 14.38
N ILE A 73 -4.96 -1.22 14.42
CA ILE A 73 -5.60 -1.74 13.20
C ILE A 73 -6.18 -0.61 12.35
N GLU A 74 -6.73 0.45 12.94
CA GLU A 74 -7.17 1.64 12.20
C GLU A 74 -6.02 2.37 11.50
N GLN A 75 -4.91 2.58 12.21
CA GLN A 75 -3.74 3.21 11.64
C GLN A 75 -3.10 2.36 10.56
N LEU A 76 -3.07 1.04 10.74
CA LEU A 76 -2.60 0.09 9.75
C LEU A 76 -3.51 0.07 8.52
N GLU A 77 -4.84 0.14 8.67
CA GLU A 77 -5.79 0.24 7.55
C GLU A 77 -5.49 1.48 6.69
N TRP A 78 -5.30 2.64 7.31
CA TRP A 78 -4.95 3.86 6.61
C TRP A 78 -3.61 3.75 5.88
N THR A 79 -2.61 3.17 6.55
CA THR A 79 -1.25 3.01 6.02
C THR A 79 -1.23 2.01 4.85
N ALA A 80 -1.92 0.88 5.00
CA ALA A 80 -2.09 -0.14 3.96
C ALA A 80 -2.78 0.44 2.73
N GLN A 81 -3.87 1.21 2.92
CA GLN A 81 -4.57 1.84 1.81
C GLN A 81 -3.67 2.78 1.02
N ARG A 82 -2.86 3.61 1.70
CA ARG A 82 -1.91 4.49 1.01
C ARG A 82 -0.83 3.69 0.28
N MET A 83 -0.31 2.61 0.86
CA MET A 83 0.65 1.72 0.18
C MET A 83 0.05 1.06 -1.06
N LEU A 84 -1.18 0.56 -1.00
CA LEU A 84 -1.86 -0.02 -2.16
C LEU A 84 -2.09 1.03 -3.26
N ASN A 85 -2.37 2.28 -2.89
CA ASN A 85 -2.46 3.37 -3.87
C ASN A 85 -1.11 3.65 -4.55
N SER A 86 -0.01 3.68 -3.79
CA SER A 86 1.34 3.82 -4.36
C SER A 86 1.70 2.63 -5.24
N ALA A 87 1.34 1.40 -4.84
CA ALA A 87 1.52 0.19 -5.65
C ALA A 87 0.76 0.27 -6.98
N ARG A 88 -0.48 0.76 -6.97
CA ARG A 88 -1.26 0.99 -8.20
C ARG A 88 -0.56 2.01 -9.11
N ALA A 89 -0.15 3.16 -8.56
CA ALA A 89 0.51 4.20 -9.34
C ALA A 89 1.83 3.71 -9.97
N LEU A 90 2.64 2.98 -9.21
CA LEU A 90 3.86 2.32 -9.71
C LEU A 90 3.53 1.33 -10.83
N HIS A 91 2.48 0.52 -10.66
CA HIS A 91 2.09 -0.47 -11.66
C HIS A 91 1.64 0.20 -12.96
N GLU A 92 0.81 1.24 -12.86
CA GLU A 92 0.35 2.03 -13.99
C GLU A 92 1.55 2.62 -14.75
N TYR A 93 2.49 3.27 -14.04
CA TYR A 93 3.71 3.82 -14.64
C TYR A 93 4.56 2.75 -15.33
N LEU A 94 4.86 1.65 -14.64
CA LEU A 94 5.68 0.56 -15.18
C LEU A 94 5.01 -0.17 -16.36
N SER A 95 3.68 -0.16 -16.42
CA SER A 95 2.90 -0.72 -17.53
C SER A 95 2.81 0.20 -18.74
N ALA A 96 2.83 1.53 -18.52
CA ALA A 96 2.76 2.53 -19.58
C ALA A 96 4.12 2.70 -20.29
N THR A 97 5.22 2.58 -19.55
CA THR A 97 6.57 2.68 -20.09
C THR A 97 7.10 1.29 -20.47
N SER A 98 7.79 1.15 -21.60
CA SER A 98 8.37 -0.14 -22.04
C SER A 98 9.89 -0.14 -21.85
N ALA A 99 10.39 -1.07 -21.03
CA ALA A 99 11.83 -1.30 -20.87
C ALA A 99 12.52 -1.62 -22.20
N GLU A 100 11.89 -2.48 -23.00
CA GLU A 100 12.41 -2.91 -24.30
C GLU A 100 12.51 -1.74 -25.27
N ALA A 101 11.50 -0.86 -25.29
CA ALA A 101 11.51 0.33 -26.14
C ALA A 101 12.61 1.33 -25.72
N ALA A 102 12.82 1.54 -24.42
CA ALA A 102 13.91 2.38 -23.93
C ALA A 102 15.29 1.80 -24.28
N GLN A 103 15.49 0.49 -24.10
CA GLN A 103 16.72 -0.20 -24.47
C GLN A 103 16.99 -0.14 -25.98
N ALA A 104 15.97 -0.35 -26.81
CA ALA A 104 16.08 -0.23 -28.26
C ALA A 104 16.44 1.19 -28.70
N ARG A 105 15.84 2.22 -28.06
CA ARG A 105 16.21 3.63 -28.29
C ARG A 105 17.68 3.88 -27.94
N ALA A 106 18.13 3.45 -26.76
CA ALA A 106 19.53 3.60 -26.35
C ALA A 106 20.49 2.91 -27.34
N ALA A 107 20.20 1.69 -27.77
CA ALA A 107 21.00 0.97 -28.76
C ALA A 107 21.06 1.71 -30.12
N GLY A 108 19.92 2.25 -30.58
CA GLY A 108 19.85 3.06 -31.80
C GLY A 108 20.68 4.35 -31.71
N ILE A 109 20.63 5.06 -30.57
CA ILE A 109 21.44 6.26 -30.35
C ILE A 109 22.94 5.90 -30.32
N ARG A 110 23.33 4.82 -29.62
CA ARG A 110 24.72 4.34 -29.60
C ARG A 110 25.25 4.02 -31.00
N ALA A 111 24.45 3.36 -31.83
CA ALA A 111 24.81 3.08 -33.22
C ALA A 111 25.01 4.37 -34.04
N ARG A 112 24.17 5.40 -33.83
CA ARG A 112 24.32 6.71 -34.47
C ARG A 112 25.59 7.42 -34.01
N ILE A 113 25.88 7.44 -32.71
CA ILE A 113 27.11 8.01 -32.15
C ILE A 113 28.34 7.41 -32.83
N ALA A 114 28.37 6.08 -33.00
CA ALA A 114 29.49 5.39 -33.66
C ALA A 114 29.64 5.76 -35.14
N ALA A 115 28.55 6.09 -35.82
CA ALA A 115 28.55 6.50 -37.23
C ALA A 115 28.78 8.00 -37.44
N THR A 116 28.60 8.84 -36.41
CA THR A 116 28.72 10.30 -36.51
C THR A 116 30.16 10.76 -36.40
N GLN A 117 30.64 11.47 -37.43
CA GLN A 117 31.98 12.07 -37.46
C GLN A 117 32.00 13.49 -36.87
N ASP A 118 30.90 14.23 -36.99
CA ASP A 118 30.77 15.59 -36.45
C ASP A 118 30.73 15.59 -34.91
N GLU A 119 31.63 16.35 -34.31
CA GLU A 119 31.80 16.41 -32.85
C GLU A 119 30.61 17.07 -32.14
N PHE A 120 30.00 18.08 -32.77
CA PHE A 120 28.85 18.76 -32.18
C PHE A 120 27.62 17.84 -32.15
N ALA A 121 27.28 17.23 -33.29
CA ALA A 121 26.20 16.24 -33.35
C ALA A 121 26.44 15.03 -32.44
N ARG A 122 27.71 14.61 -32.28
CA ARG A 122 28.07 13.53 -31.35
C ARG A 122 27.74 13.88 -29.91
N ARG A 123 28.03 15.10 -29.46
CA ARG A 123 27.70 15.55 -28.09
C ARG A 123 26.20 15.58 -27.85
N GLN A 124 25.42 16.09 -28.80
CA GLN A 124 23.95 16.09 -28.69
C GLN A 124 23.39 14.65 -28.59
N LEU A 125 23.95 13.71 -29.34
CA LEU A 125 23.55 12.31 -29.25
C LEU A 125 23.98 11.66 -27.92
N GLN A 126 25.13 12.06 -27.36
CA GLN A 126 25.58 11.60 -26.04
C GLN A 126 24.67 12.11 -24.91
N GLU A 127 24.24 13.38 -24.97
CA GLU A 127 23.26 13.95 -24.04
C GLU A 127 21.93 13.18 -24.11
N ALA A 128 21.41 12.98 -25.33
CA ALA A 128 20.19 12.20 -25.54
C ALA A 128 20.33 10.72 -25.07
N LEU A 129 21.52 10.13 -25.20
CA LEU A 129 21.78 8.79 -24.67
C LEU A 129 21.73 8.78 -23.13
N ALA A 130 22.34 9.77 -22.48
CA ALA A 130 22.36 9.87 -21.02
C ALA A 130 20.94 10.03 -20.43
N GLU A 131 20.06 10.78 -21.12
CA GLU A 131 18.65 10.89 -20.74
C GLU A 131 17.93 9.53 -20.80
N VAL A 132 18.10 8.77 -21.88
CA VAL A 132 17.47 7.44 -22.02
C VAL A 132 18.08 6.43 -21.03
N GLU A 133 19.37 6.51 -20.74
CA GLU A 133 20.01 5.67 -19.73
C GLU A 133 19.50 5.97 -18.32
N THR A 134 19.23 7.25 -18.02
CA THR A 134 18.56 7.65 -16.77
C THR A 134 17.15 7.07 -16.69
N GLU A 135 16.36 7.16 -17.77
CA GLU A 135 15.02 6.56 -17.86
C GLU A 135 15.06 5.04 -17.56
N ILE A 136 16.04 4.33 -18.11
CA ILE A 136 16.23 2.88 -17.87
C ILE A 136 16.57 2.61 -16.39
N SER A 137 17.47 3.40 -15.79
CA SER A 137 17.86 3.24 -14.38
C SER A 137 16.68 3.49 -13.44
N THR A 138 16.00 4.62 -13.59
CA THR A 138 14.83 4.98 -12.79
C THR A 138 13.76 3.90 -12.87
N ARG A 139 13.51 3.35 -14.06
CA ARG A 139 12.58 2.22 -14.20
C ARG A 139 13.01 1.00 -13.39
N ALA A 140 14.27 0.59 -13.48
CA ALA A 140 14.78 -0.56 -12.74
C ALA A 140 14.64 -0.37 -11.22
N GLU A 141 14.87 0.85 -10.73
CA GLU A 141 14.66 1.22 -9.33
C GLU A 141 13.19 1.10 -8.92
N LEU A 142 12.25 1.58 -9.75
CA LEU A 142 10.82 1.46 -9.53
C LEU A 142 10.35 -0.02 -9.53
N GLU A 143 10.95 -0.88 -10.35
CA GLU A 143 10.68 -2.33 -10.32
C GLU A 143 11.14 -2.98 -9.01
N VAL A 144 12.30 -2.59 -8.48
CA VAL A 144 12.76 -3.04 -7.15
C VAL A 144 11.84 -2.53 -6.05
N LEU A 145 11.38 -1.28 -6.12
CA LEU A 145 10.41 -0.73 -5.18
C LEU A 145 9.08 -1.49 -5.22
N MET A 146 8.59 -1.85 -6.41
CA MET A 146 7.40 -2.70 -6.54
C MET A 146 7.57 -4.05 -5.84
N GLN A 147 8.71 -4.73 -6.02
CA GLN A 147 8.98 -5.99 -5.32
C GLN A 147 9.00 -5.84 -3.80
N ARG A 148 9.55 -4.73 -3.29
CA ARG A 148 9.54 -4.42 -1.85
C ARG A 148 8.11 -4.16 -1.34
N VAL A 149 7.28 -3.46 -2.11
CA VAL A 149 5.86 -3.29 -1.79
C VAL A 149 5.15 -4.62 -1.72
N GLU A 150 5.38 -5.52 -2.70
CA GLU A 150 4.79 -6.86 -2.66
C GLU A 150 5.18 -7.64 -1.41
N ALA A 151 6.45 -7.60 -1.02
CA ALA A 151 6.92 -8.25 0.20
C ALA A 151 6.26 -7.65 1.46
N SER A 152 6.17 -6.32 1.54
CA SER A 152 5.54 -5.63 2.67
C SER A 152 4.04 -5.93 2.80
N VAL A 153 3.32 -6.01 1.67
CA VAL A 153 1.91 -6.42 1.66
C VAL A 153 1.76 -7.85 2.18
N ARG A 154 2.61 -8.80 1.74
CA ARG A 154 2.57 -10.19 2.25
C ARG A 154 2.90 -10.28 3.73
N ASN A 155 3.92 -9.55 4.19
CA ASN A 155 4.29 -9.51 5.60
C ASN A 155 3.11 -8.98 6.43
N MET A 156 2.47 -7.89 6.01
CA MET A 156 1.30 -7.35 6.69
C MET A 156 0.14 -8.37 6.77
N GLN A 157 -0.12 -9.10 5.69
CA GLN A 157 -1.13 -10.17 5.69
C GLN A 157 -0.80 -11.26 6.73
N SER A 158 0.46 -11.69 6.81
CA SER A 158 0.91 -12.67 7.80
C SER A 158 0.76 -12.14 9.22
N SER A 159 1.15 -10.89 9.48
CA SER A 159 1.03 -10.27 10.81
C SER A 159 -0.43 -10.17 11.25
N LEU A 160 -1.33 -9.78 10.33
CA LEU A 160 -2.78 -9.72 10.59
C LEU A 160 -3.37 -11.10 10.88
N SER A 161 -2.93 -12.15 10.18
CA SER A 161 -3.39 -13.53 10.47
C SER A 161 -2.99 -13.99 11.88
N ASN A 162 -1.79 -13.62 12.33
CA ASN A 162 -1.34 -13.92 13.69
C ASN A 162 -2.19 -13.16 14.71
N VAL A 163 -2.35 -11.85 14.52
CA VAL A 163 -3.16 -10.99 15.39
C VAL A 163 -4.61 -11.49 15.46
N HIS A 164 -5.22 -11.84 14.33
CA HIS A 164 -6.56 -12.43 14.29
C HIS A 164 -6.65 -13.68 15.18
N SER A 165 -5.68 -14.59 15.08
CA SER A 165 -5.64 -15.81 15.90
C SER A 165 -5.54 -15.49 17.40
N HIS A 166 -4.76 -14.47 17.78
CA HIS A 166 -4.66 -14.02 19.16
C HIS A 166 -5.95 -13.37 19.67
N VAL A 167 -6.60 -12.53 18.86
CA VAL A 167 -7.89 -11.92 19.21
C VAL A 167 -8.96 -12.98 19.42
N VAL A 168 -9.04 -14.00 18.55
CA VAL A 168 -9.97 -15.13 18.73
C VAL A 168 -9.73 -15.86 20.06
N LYS A 169 -8.46 -16.11 20.44
CA LYS A 169 -8.14 -16.75 21.72
C LYS A 169 -8.59 -15.90 22.90
N MET A 170 -8.30 -14.59 22.85
CA MET A 170 -8.71 -13.65 23.88
C MET A 170 -10.24 -13.60 24.01
N THR A 171 -11.00 -13.50 22.92
CA THR A 171 -12.47 -13.46 23.01
C THR A 171 -13.10 -14.78 23.46
N SER A 172 -12.36 -15.90 23.36
CA SER A 172 -12.84 -17.23 23.79
C SER A 172 -12.67 -17.54 25.29
N GLY A 173 -12.09 -16.64 26.09
CA GLY A 173 -12.06 -16.75 27.54
C GLY A 173 -10.71 -17.13 28.19
N ASP A 174 -9.62 -17.26 27.42
CA ASP A 174 -8.25 -17.46 27.95
C ASP A 174 -7.62 -16.13 28.46
N ILE A 175 -8.39 -15.30 29.18
CA ILE A 175 -8.15 -13.85 29.18
C ILE A 175 -7.13 -13.34 30.22
N VAL A 176 -6.94 -13.94 31.39
CA VAL A 176 -6.53 -13.08 32.54
C VAL A 176 -5.04 -13.08 32.89
N ALA A 177 -4.21 -14.00 32.40
CA ALA A 177 -2.81 -14.09 32.83
C ALA A 177 -1.76 -13.54 31.84
N GLU A 178 -2.13 -13.19 30.61
CA GLU A 178 -1.15 -13.19 29.50
C GLU A 178 -1.19 -11.95 28.59
N ALA A 179 -1.61 -10.78 29.07
CA ALA A 179 -1.51 -9.53 28.32
C ALA A 179 -0.09 -9.28 27.74
N ASP A 180 0.95 -9.73 28.47
CA ASP A 180 2.35 -9.67 28.03
C ASP A 180 2.69 -10.60 26.85
N LEU A 181 1.96 -11.70 26.64
CA LEU A 181 2.19 -12.60 25.49
C LEU A 181 1.78 -11.98 24.16
N TYR A 182 0.92 -10.97 24.18
CA TYR A 182 0.34 -10.38 22.97
C TYR A 182 1.08 -9.11 22.51
N ARG A 183 1.86 -8.50 23.41
CA ARG A 183 2.71 -7.34 23.14
C ARG A 183 3.65 -7.51 21.93
N PRO A 184 4.30 -8.66 21.70
CA PRO A 184 5.14 -8.87 20.52
C PRO A 184 4.38 -8.75 19.19
N SER A 185 3.11 -9.18 19.16
CA SER A 185 2.28 -9.05 17.95
C SER A 185 1.93 -7.59 17.66
N PHE A 186 1.72 -6.79 18.72
CA PHE A 186 1.44 -5.35 18.59
C PHE A 186 2.68 -4.58 18.16
N GLU A 187 3.82 -4.83 18.79
CA GLU A 187 5.12 -4.25 18.40
C GLU A 187 5.46 -4.61 16.94
N HIS A 188 5.12 -5.83 16.50
CA HIS A 188 5.30 -6.23 15.11
C HIS A 188 4.38 -5.48 14.14
N LEU A 189 3.12 -5.21 14.50
CA LEU A 189 2.24 -4.37 13.68
C LEU A 189 2.76 -2.93 13.55
N GLU A 190 3.28 -2.36 14.64
CA GLU A 190 3.92 -1.05 14.61
C GLU A 190 5.16 -1.04 13.70
N GLN A 191 5.99 -2.09 13.77
CA GLN A 191 7.15 -2.24 12.90
C GLN A 191 6.75 -2.35 11.42
N VAL A 192 5.71 -3.13 11.11
CA VAL A 192 5.17 -3.24 9.75
C VAL A 192 4.67 -1.88 9.27
N ARG A 193 3.92 -1.15 10.11
CA ARG A 193 3.43 0.21 9.80
C ARG A 193 4.59 1.17 9.49
N GLY A 194 5.62 1.20 10.34
CA GLY A 194 6.81 2.05 10.14
C GLY A 194 7.56 1.72 8.85
N SER A 195 7.76 0.42 8.57
CA SER A 195 8.41 -0.06 7.34
C SER A 195 7.63 0.35 6.08
N VAL A 196 6.29 0.26 6.14
CA VAL A 196 5.41 0.66 5.05
C VAL A 196 5.45 2.18 4.84
N ALA A 197 5.42 2.97 5.91
CA ALA A 197 5.49 4.42 5.82
C ALA A 197 6.80 4.88 5.16
N ALA A 198 7.93 4.32 5.56
CA ALA A 198 9.24 4.62 4.98
C ALA A 198 9.33 4.21 3.49
N LEU A 199 8.87 3.00 3.13
CA LEU A 199 8.83 2.57 1.73
C LEU A 199 8.00 3.51 0.87
N ARG A 200 6.87 3.97 1.41
CA ARG A 200 5.98 4.89 0.72
C ARG A 200 6.61 6.27 0.52
N GLU A 201 7.35 6.78 1.49
CA GLU A 201 8.08 8.05 1.35
C GLU A 201 9.08 7.96 0.20
N VAL A 202 9.84 6.87 0.13
CA VAL A 202 10.76 6.61 -0.98
C VAL A 202 10.02 6.57 -2.33
N ILE A 203 8.88 5.89 -2.40
CA ILE A 203 8.09 5.80 -3.65
C ILE A 203 7.56 7.16 -4.09
N ASP A 204 6.98 7.93 -3.16
CA ASP A 204 6.40 9.24 -3.47
C ASP A 204 7.51 10.20 -3.97
N THR A 205 8.72 10.13 -3.40
CA THR A 205 9.89 10.89 -3.87
C THR A 205 10.35 10.45 -5.25
N THR A 206 10.59 9.15 -5.46
CA THR A 206 11.09 8.64 -6.75
C THR A 206 10.11 8.90 -7.89
N ILE A 207 8.80 8.79 -7.66
CA ILE A 207 7.78 9.11 -8.68
C ILE A 207 7.74 10.62 -8.96
N SER A 208 7.95 11.47 -7.95
CA SER A 208 7.95 12.93 -8.16
C SER A 208 9.19 13.44 -8.91
N GLU A 209 10.28 12.68 -8.89
CA GLU A 209 11.55 13.00 -9.56
C GLU A 209 11.67 12.37 -10.95
N ALA A 210 10.78 11.42 -11.29
CA ALA A 210 10.72 10.70 -12.57
C ALA A 210 9.83 11.39 -13.61
#